data_AF-A0A9E3U2M7-F1
#
_entry.id   AF-A0A9E3U2M7-F1
#
_cell.length_a   1.000
_cell.length_b   1.000
_cell.length_c   1.000
_cell.angle_alpha   90.00
_cell.angle_beta   90.00
_cell.angle_gamma   90.00
#
_symmetry.space_group_name_H-M   'P 1'
#
loop_
_entity.id
_entity.type
_entity.pdbx_description
1 polymer ?
#
loop_
_entity_poly.entity_id
_entity_poly.type
_entity_poly.pdbx_seq_one_letter_code
_entity_poly.pdbx_strand_id
1 'polypeptide(L)'
;GVAADALPAAQLKGYNLLWWGSVILGLGNGTVEAFINPVVATMFSREKTKWLNILHAGWPGGLVIGGIITIAMAGIAKDGDWRLVLGVIAVPAVTYMSMLIGAKFPVSEREQAGVSYREMLSEFGAFGALVGFGLIFWQGQDVFQWPAYVTIALTALVTIAFGVYTQSIGRPIMCFLIIIMMPLAVTEIGTDGWITGLMEEPMKAANLNAGWVLVYTSAIMMVLRFFAGPIVHNLSPIGLLVGSAVLAIIGLLALSMTGSSGLVVIFAAATLYGFGKTFFWPTMLGVTAEQCPKGGALTLNAISGIGMIAVGVLGFPFIGALQENTAQAELSATSPETAKVVLVEKSSFGFPYKAISPEKSETITDDAGKAALAAANKAGQFDALAKMAFFPTFMLICYIGLFVYFKSKGGYSAEVLAGHGAKDEKFTGGVEGPVE
;
A
#
# COMPACT_ATOMS: atom_id res chain seq x y z
N GLY A 1 27.36 -21.07 -2.80
CA GLY A 1 28.27 -22.23 -2.89
C GLY A 1 27.88 -23.29 -1.89
N VAL A 2 26.88 -24.10 -2.21
CA VAL A 2 26.52 -25.31 -1.46
C VAL A 2 26.42 -26.43 -2.50
N ALA A 3 26.94 -27.63 -2.19
CA ALA A 3 26.87 -28.78 -3.09
C ALA A 3 25.40 -29.22 -3.31
N ALA A 4 25.14 -29.94 -4.39
CA ALA A 4 23.77 -30.25 -4.87
C ALA A 4 22.91 -31.01 -3.85
N ASP A 5 23.52 -31.83 -2.99
CA ASP A 5 22.87 -32.62 -1.94
C ASP A 5 22.50 -31.79 -0.70
N ALA A 6 23.31 -30.79 -0.35
CA ALA A 6 23.07 -29.90 0.78
C ALA A 6 22.25 -28.65 0.41
N LEU A 7 22.02 -28.40 -0.89
CA LEU A 7 21.27 -27.24 -1.39
C LEU A 7 19.82 -27.19 -0.85
N PRO A 8 19.02 -28.27 -0.85
CA PRO A 8 17.64 -28.22 -0.36
C PRO A 8 17.56 -27.83 1.13
N ALA A 9 18.44 -28.39 1.97
CA ALA A 9 18.48 -28.07 3.38
C ALA A 9 18.92 -26.61 3.62
N ALA A 10 19.87 -26.10 2.84
CA ALA A 10 20.30 -24.70 2.90
C ALA A 10 19.18 -23.74 2.46
N GLN A 11 18.44 -24.08 1.40
CA GLN A 11 17.29 -23.31 0.93
C GLN A 11 16.17 -23.27 1.97
N LEU A 12 15.83 -24.41 2.58
CA LEU A 12 14.84 -24.48 3.65
C LEU A 12 15.24 -23.62 4.86
N LYS A 13 16.52 -23.66 5.24
CA LYS A 13 17.04 -22.80 6.31
C LYS A 13 16.93 -21.31 5.95
N GLY A 14 17.33 -20.95 4.73
CA GLY A 14 17.20 -19.58 4.23
C GLY A 14 15.77 -19.09 4.21
N TYR A 15 14.85 -19.92 3.69
CA TYR A 15 13.41 -19.67 3.70
C TYR A 15 12.89 -19.41 5.11
N ASN A 16 13.21 -20.27 6.08
CA ASN A 16 12.75 -20.11 7.46
C ASN A 16 13.27 -18.81 8.11
N LEU A 17 14.52 -18.43 7.84
CA LEU A 17 15.08 -17.17 8.33
C LEU A 17 14.38 -15.95 7.74
N LEU A 18 14.12 -15.97 6.43
CA LEU A 18 13.37 -14.91 5.75
C LEU A 18 11.93 -14.85 6.26
N TRP A 19 11.27 -16.00 6.43
CA TRP A 19 9.90 -16.09 6.90
C TRP A 19 9.75 -15.49 8.31
N TRP A 20 10.58 -15.92 9.27
CA TRP A 20 10.55 -15.35 10.62
C TRP A 20 10.99 -13.89 10.65
N GLY A 21 11.97 -13.52 9.82
CA GLY A 21 12.38 -12.13 9.63
C GLY A 21 11.22 -11.25 9.16
N SER A 22 10.45 -11.70 8.17
CA SER A 22 9.25 -11.03 7.67
C SER A 22 8.16 -10.92 8.72
N VAL A 23 7.95 -11.94 9.55
CA VAL A 23 7.00 -11.88 10.69
C VAL A 23 7.42 -10.80 11.69
N ILE A 24 8.68 -10.79 12.12
CA ILE A 24 9.20 -9.80 13.07
C ILE A 24 9.12 -8.39 12.46
N LEU A 25 9.49 -8.24 11.20
CA LEU A 25 9.38 -6.97 10.47
C LEU A 25 7.94 -6.49 10.39
N GLY A 26 6.99 -7.39 10.08
CA GLY A 26 5.57 -7.08 10.02
C GLY A 26 5.01 -6.60 11.37
N LEU A 27 5.36 -7.29 12.47
CA LEU A 27 5.00 -6.87 13.83
C LEU A 27 5.60 -5.51 14.18
N GLY A 28 6.87 -5.27 13.82
CA GLY A 28 7.53 -3.99 14.01
C GLY A 28 6.86 -2.86 13.23
N ASN A 29 6.61 -3.06 11.94
CA ASN A 29 5.95 -2.09 11.07
C ASN A 29 4.53 -1.75 11.57
N GLY A 30 3.75 -2.78 11.90
CA GLY A 30 2.40 -2.60 12.46
C GLY A 30 2.41 -1.85 13.79
N THR A 31 3.41 -2.10 14.66
CA THR A 31 3.55 -1.38 15.93
C THR A 31 3.90 0.08 15.68
N VAL A 32 4.86 0.38 14.80
CA VAL A 32 5.23 1.76 14.46
C VAL A 32 4.01 2.51 13.93
N GLU A 33 3.31 1.96 12.94
CA GLU A 33 2.11 2.57 12.37
C GLU A 33 0.99 2.77 13.39
N ALA A 34 0.83 1.83 14.33
CA ALA A 34 -0.18 1.91 15.37
C ALA A 34 0.07 3.04 16.38
N PHE A 35 1.31 3.49 16.53
CA PHE A 35 1.70 4.54 17.47
C PHE A 35 1.88 5.90 16.80
N ILE A 36 2.58 5.98 15.67
CA ILE A 36 2.95 7.27 15.08
C ILE A 36 1.74 8.04 14.55
N ASN A 37 0.77 7.37 13.93
CA ASN A 37 -0.38 8.05 13.33
C ASN A 37 -1.27 8.71 14.37
N PRO A 38 -1.70 8.00 15.44
CA PRO A 38 -2.54 8.63 16.46
C PRO A 38 -1.79 9.72 17.24
N VAL A 39 -0.48 9.54 17.47
CA VAL A 39 0.36 10.55 18.14
C VAL A 39 0.43 11.84 17.30
N VAL A 40 0.75 11.75 16.01
CA VAL A 40 0.81 12.93 15.13
C VAL A 40 -0.55 13.58 14.98
N ALA A 41 -1.62 12.79 14.80
CA ALA A 41 -2.98 13.33 14.74
C ALA A 41 -3.39 14.05 16.04
N THR A 42 -2.87 13.61 17.19
CA THR A 42 -3.10 14.24 18.50
C THR A 42 -2.27 15.50 18.68
N MET A 43 -0.97 15.46 18.35
CA MET A 43 -0.05 16.61 18.46
C MET A 43 -0.48 17.76 17.54
N PHE A 44 -0.99 17.43 16.36
CA PHE A 44 -1.36 18.40 15.33
C PHE A 44 -2.85 18.35 14.99
N SER A 45 -3.68 18.41 16.04
CA SER A 45 -5.15 18.24 15.94
C SER A 45 -5.86 19.22 15.00
N ARG A 46 -5.26 20.37 14.67
CA ARG A 46 -5.83 21.40 13.78
C ARG A 46 -5.53 21.18 12.30
N GLU A 47 -4.46 20.47 11.97
CA GLU A 47 -3.99 20.28 10.59
C GLU A 47 -3.59 18.80 10.35
N LYS A 48 -4.40 17.86 10.85
CA LYS A 48 -4.05 16.42 10.90
C LYS A 48 -3.64 15.89 9.53
N THR A 49 -4.39 16.24 8.48
CA THR A 49 -4.08 15.82 7.10
C THR A 49 -2.69 16.28 6.63
N LYS A 50 -2.30 17.53 6.90
CA LYS A 50 -0.98 18.07 6.53
C LYS A 50 0.14 17.31 7.24
N TRP A 51 0.01 17.15 8.55
CA TRP A 51 1.08 16.53 9.35
C TRP A 51 1.17 15.03 9.14
N LEU A 52 0.07 14.34 8.87
CA LEU A 52 0.11 12.93 8.46
C LEU A 52 0.76 12.76 7.08
N ASN A 53 0.57 13.69 6.14
CA ASN A 53 1.32 13.66 4.89
C ASN A 53 2.83 13.83 5.11
N ILE A 54 3.25 14.78 5.94
CA ILE A 54 4.67 15.00 6.27
C ILE A 54 5.25 13.76 6.98
N LEU A 55 4.53 13.18 7.94
CA LEU A 55 4.94 11.94 8.63
C LEU A 55 5.22 10.82 7.63
N HIS A 56 4.29 10.60 6.69
CA HIS A 56 4.43 9.54 5.69
C HIS A 56 5.43 9.89 4.59
N ALA A 57 6.07 11.08 4.58
CA ALA A 57 7.24 11.35 3.75
C ALA A 57 8.45 10.50 4.20
N GLY A 58 8.45 10.02 5.45
CA GLY A 58 9.48 9.11 5.98
C GLY A 58 9.57 7.79 5.22
N TRP A 59 8.44 7.21 4.78
CA TRP A 59 8.43 5.98 3.99
C TRP A 59 9.18 6.11 2.65
N PRO A 60 8.80 7.01 1.73
CA PRO A 60 9.54 7.20 0.49
C PRO A 60 10.96 7.73 0.72
N GLY A 61 11.20 8.54 1.78
CA GLY A 61 12.56 8.95 2.15
C GLY A 61 13.45 7.75 2.52
N GLY A 62 12.91 6.79 3.26
CA GLY A 62 13.57 5.51 3.55
C GLY A 62 13.85 4.69 2.29
N LEU A 63 12.90 4.63 1.34
CA LEU A 63 13.10 3.96 0.05
C LEU A 63 14.21 4.62 -0.79
N VAL A 64 14.30 5.95 -0.79
CA VAL A 64 15.35 6.69 -1.50
C VAL A 64 16.71 6.36 -0.90
N ILE A 65 16.88 6.55 0.41
CA ILE A 65 18.17 6.36 1.08
C ILE A 65 18.57 4.88 1.02
N GLY A 66 17.65 3.97 1.37
CA GLY A 66 17.87 2.53 1.35
C GLY A 66 18.14 2.00 -0.07
N GLY A 67 17.41 2.49 -1.07
CA GLY A 67 17.64 2.14 -2.47
C GLY A 67 19.02 2.56 -2.97
N ILE A 68 19.44 3.81 -2.70
CA ILE A 68 20.78 4.30 -3.06
C ILE A 68 21.87 3.46 -2.39
N ILE A 69 21.76 3.19 -1.09
CA ILE A 69 22.73 2.37 -0.37
C ILE A 69 22.79 0.96 -0.94
N THR A 70 21.63 0.33 -1.21
CA THR A 70 21.56 -1.04 -1.75
C THR A 70 22.17 -1.12 -3.14
N ILE A 71 21.93 -0.12 -3.99
CA ILE A 71 22.55 -0.02 -5.33
C ILE A 71 24.07 0.17 -5.21
N ALA A 72 24.53 1.06 -4.32
CA ALA A 72 25.95 1.29 -4.08
C ALA A 72 26.67 0.04 -3.53
N MET A 73 25.97 -0.77 -2.73
CA MET A 73 26.48 -2.02 -2.15
C MET A 73 26.19 -3.26 -3.01
N ALA A 74 25.68 -3.12 -4.24
CA ALA A 74 25.28 -4.27 -5.06
C ALA A 74 26.42 -5.28 -5.31
N GLY A 75 27.66 -4.79 -5.47
CA GLY A 75 28.84 -5.66 -5.58
C GLY A 75 29.14 -6.43 -4.29
N ILE A 76 28.94 -5.80 -3.12
CA ILE A 76 29.09 -6.46 -1.81
C ILE A 76 28.01 -7.52 -1.62
N ALA A 77 26.78 -7.23 -2.04
CA ALA A 77 25.67 -8.18 -1.98
C ALA A 77 25.92 -9.43 -2.83
N LYS A 78 26.48 -9.22 -4.04
CA LYS A 78 26.67 -10.27 -5.04
C LYS A 78 27.92 -11.12 -4.78
N ASP A 79 29.05 -10.46 -4.56
CA ASP A 79 30.37 -11.09 -4.57
C ASP A 79 31.03 -11.08 -3.16
N GLY A 80 30.45 -10.35 -2.20
CA GLY A 80 30.94 -10.21 -0.83
C GLY A 80 30.02 -10.82 0.24
N ASP A 81 30.09 -10.30 1.46
CA ASP A 81 29.18 -10.70 2.54
C ASP A 81 27.88 -9.88 2.49
N TRP A 82 26.83 -10.49 1.95
CA TRP A 82 25.47 -9.93 1.87
C TRP A 82 24.91 -9.47 3.22
N ARG A 83 25.40 -10.02 4.34
CA ARG A 83 24.95 -9.63 5.69
C ARG A 83 25.32 -8.19 6.01
N LEU A 84 26.36 -7.64 5.40
CA LEU A 84 26.74 -6.23 5.57
C LEU A 84 25.68 -5.29 5.01
N VAL A 85 25.02 -5.68 3.91
CA VAL A 85 23.92 -4.91 3.31
C VAL A 85 22.73 -4.88 4.28
N LEU A 86 22.38 -6.03 4.87
CA LEU A 86 21.33 -6.09 5.90
C LEU A 86 21.71 -5.36 7.19
N GLY A 87 22.99 -5.40 7.58
CA GLY A 87 23.51 -4.75 8.78
C GLY A 87 23.28 -3.24 8.79
N VAL A 88 23.17 -2.60 7.62
CA VAL A 88 22.85 -1.17 7.51
C VAL A 88 21.52 -0.82 8.18
N ILE A 89 20.53 -1.74 8.19
CA ILE A 89 19.23 -1.54 8.83
C ILE A 89 19.36 -1.27 10.34
N ALA A 90 20.43 -1.80 10.98
CA ALA A 90 20.67 -1.57 12.40
C ALA A 90 20.97 -0.10 12.73
N VAL A 91 21.56 0.67 11.79
CA VAL A 91 21.94 2.07 12.02
C VAL A 91 20.73 2.97 12.30
N PRO A 92 19.70 3.05 11.44
CA PRO A 92 18.50 3.82 11.76
C PRO A 92 17.75 3.22 12.95
N ALA A 93 17.70 1.89 13.11
CA ALA A 93 17.01 1.25 14.23
C ALA A 93 17.59 1.66 15.60
N VAL A 94 18.91 1.63 15.77
CA VAL A 94 19.60 2.06 17.00
C VAL A 94 19.46 3.57 17.21
N THR A 95 19.56 4.36 16.14
CA THR A 95 19.36 5.81 16.22
C THR A 95 17.95 6.15 16.71
N TYR A 96 16.91 5.57 16.11
CA TYR A 96 15.52 5.79 16.54
C TYR A 96 15.27 5.31 17.96
N MET A 97 15.78 4.13 18.33
CA MET A 97 15.68 3.63 19.70
C MET A 97 16.29 4.64 20.68
N SER A 98 17.48 5.15 20.38
CA SER A 98 18.17 6.13 21.21
C SER A 98 17.40 7.45 21.34
N MET A 99 16.80 7.93 20.24
CA MET A 99 15.97 9.14 20.23
C MET A 99 14.67 8.99 21.03
N LEU A 100 14.11 7.79 21.09
CA LEU A 100 12.85 7.51 21.77
C LEU A 100 13.01 7.24 23.27
N ILE A 101 14.24 6.96 23.74
CA ILE A 101 14.51 6.79 25.18
C ILE A 101 14.16 8.08 25.92
N GLY A 102 13.15 8.01 26.79
CA GLY A 102 12.70 9.13 27.60
C GLY A 102 11.70 10.08 26.94
N ALA A 103 11.27 9.80 25.70
CA ALA A 103 10.23 10.58 25.04
C ALA A 103 8.87 10.39 25.75
N LYS A 104 8.17 11.49 26.02
CA LYS A 104 6.80 11.49 26.59
C LYS A 104 5.82 11.98 25.53
N PHE A 105 4.91 11.11 25.11
CA PHE A 105 3.89 11.41 24.11
C PHE A 105 2.64 12.03 24.75
N PRO A 106 1.93 12.92 24.03
CA PRO A 106 0.70 13.50 24.54
C PRO A 106 -0.40 12.45 24.66
N VAL A 107 -1.30 12.68 25.61
CA VAL A 107 -2.52 11.92 25.78
C VAL A 107 -3.43 12.12 24.56
N SER A 108 -4.09 11.07 24.07
CA SER A 108 -4.91 11.15 22.85
C SER A 108 -6.07 12.16 22.96
N GLU A 109 -6.45 12.82 21.86
CA GLU A 109 -7.58 13.78 21.83
C GLU A 109 -8.88 13.17 22.38
N ARG A 110 -9.12 11.89 22.05
CA ARG A 110 -10.25 11.10 22.53
C ARG A 110 -10.28 11.01 24.06
N GLU A 111 -9.13 10.70 24.66
CA GLU A 111 -9.00 10.56 26.10
C GLU A 111 -9.10 11.91 26.80
N GLN A 112 -8.51 12.96 26.24
CA GLN A 112 -8.69 14.33 26.72
C GLN A 112 -10.16 14.77 26.69
N ALA A 113 -10.92 14.33 25.68
CA ALA A 113 -12.35 14.60 25.54
C ALA A 113 -13.25 13.67 26.38
N GLY A 114 -12.68 12.75 27.17
CA GLY A 114 -13.44 11.84 28.03
C GLY A 114 -14.28 10.80 27.27
N VAL A 115 -13.97 10.56 25.98
CA VAL A 115 -14.71 9.57 25.16
C VAL A 115 -14.39 8.16 25.67
N SER A 116 -15.44 7.41 25.98
CA SER A 116 -15.31 6.06 26.53
C SER A 116 -14.75 5.07 25.51
N TYR A 117 -14.19 3.96 26.00
CA TYR A 117 -13.68 2.88 25.13
C TYR A 117 -14.78 2.31 24.23
N ARG A 118 -16.00 2.16 24.75
CA ARG A 118 -17.15 1.67 23.99
C ARG A 118 -17.54 2.62 22.86
N GLU A 119 -17.57 3.93 23.11
CA GLU A 119 -17.84 4.93 22.08
C GLU A 119 -16.76 4.92 20.98
N MET A 120 -15.49 4.75 21.36
CA MET A 120 -14.40 4.58 20.39
C MET A 120 -14.63 3.37 19.47
N LEU A 121 -14.93 2.21 20.07
CA LEU A 121 -15.23 1.00 19.31
C LEU A 121 -16.49 1.18 18.44
N SER A 122 -17.47 1.96 18.89
CA SER A 122 -18.72 2.20 18.15
C SER A 122 -18.55 2.99 16.85
N GLU A 123 -17.48 3.81 16.73
CA GLU A 123 -17.15 4.50 15.49
C GLU A 123 -16.73 3.52 14.39
N PHE A 124 -16.02 2.44 14.76
CA PHE A 124 -15.64 1.36 13.87
C PHE A 124 -16.80 0.38 13.63
N GLY A 125 -17.50 0.00 14.71
CA GLY A 125 -18.72 -0.79 14.73
C GLY A 125 -18.62 -2.18 14.07
N ALA A 126 -19.79 -2.81 13.90
CA ALA A 126 -19.89 -4.16 13.34
C ALA A 126 -19.34 -4.27 11.91
N PHE A 127 -19.56 -3.26 11.06
CA PHE A 127 -19.07 -3.26 9.67
C PHE A 127 -17.54 -3.19 9.64
N GLY A 128 -16.94 -2.31 10.44
CA GLY A 128 -15.48 -2.28 10.56
C GLY A 128 -14.92 -3.62 11.01
N ALA A 129 -15.53 -4.22 12.05
CA ALA A 129 -15.13 -5.53 12.55
C ALA A 129 -15.26 -6.63 11.48
N LEU A 130 -16.35 -6.63 10.71
CA LEU A 130 -16.56 -7.56 9.58
C LEU A 130 -15.42 -7.50 8.57
N VAL A 131 -15.07 -6.30 8.10
CA VAL A 131 -14.02 -6.16 7.09
C VAL A 131 -12.64 -6.44 7.70
N GLY A 132 -12.30 -5.80 8.82
CA GLY A 132 -10.99 -5.92 9.45
C GLY A 132 -10.67 -7.35 9.89
N PHE A 133 -11.51 -7.95 10.72
CA PHE A 133 -11.29 -9.33 11.16
C PHE A 133 -11.56 -10.35 10.06
N GLY A 134 -12.48 -10.07 9.13
CA GLY A 134 -12.71 -10.91 7.95
C GLY A 134 -11.44 -11.13 7.14
N LEU A 135 -10.72 -10.05 6.82
CA LEU A 135 -9.45 -10.13 6.10
C LEU A 135 -8.36 -10.82 6.93
N ILE A 136 -8.32 -10.61 8.25
CA ILE A 136 -7.37 -11.28 9.15
C ILE A 136 -7.60 -12.79 9.17
N PHE A 137 -8.84 -13.23 9.34
CA PHE A 137 -9.13 -14.67 9.36
C PHE A 137 -8.98 -15.31 7.99
N TRP A 138 -9.22 -14.56 6.91
CA TRP A 138 -8.88 -15.03 5.56
C TRP A 138 -7.38 -15.23 5.41
N GLN A 139 -6.55 -14.26 5.81
CA GLN A 139 -5.10 -14.46 5.81
C GLN A 139 -4.69 -15.65 6.69
N GLY A 140 -5.37 -15.84 7.82
CA GLY A 140 -5.19 -17.00 8.69
C GLY A 140 -5.51 -18.33 8.01
N GLN A 141 -6.53 -18.37 7.14
CA GLN A 141 -6.85 -19.55 6.33
C GLN A 141 -5.66 -19.96 5.45
N ASP A 142 -5.02 -19.00 4.80
CA ASP A 142 -3.88 -19.28 3.92
C ASP A 142 -2.62 -19.69 4.72
N VAL A 143 -2.49 -19.21 5.96
CA VAL A 143 -1.34 -19.57 6.81
C VAL A 143 -1.53 -20.93 7.49
N PHE A 144 -2.71 -21.17 8.08
CA PHE A 144 -3.00 -22.36 8.87
C PHE A 144 -3.69 -23.48 8.08
N GLN A 145 -4.05 -23.21 6.82
CA GLN A 145 -4.69 -24.16 5.89
C GLN A 145 -5.99 -24.77 6.48
N TRP A 146 -6.73 -23.99 7.26
CA TRP A 146 -8.02 -24.43 7.81
C TRP A 146 -9.13 -24.33 6.74
N PRO A 147 -10.25 -25.06 6.90
CA PRO A 147 -11.37 -24.97 5.96
C PRO A 147 -12.08 -23.60 5.95
N ALA A 148 -12.63 -23.20 4.81
CA ALA A 148 -13.27 -21.89 4.62
C ALA A 148 -14.41 -21.58 5.61
N TYR A 149 -15.13 -22.59 6.09
CA TYR A 149 -16.20 -22.39 7.09
C TYR A 149 -15.65 -21.88 8.43
N VAL A 150 -14.39 -22.17 8.77
CA VAL A 150 -13.75 -21.68 10.01
C VAL A 150 -13.56 -20.17 9.92
N THR A 151 -13.06 -19.68 8.78
CA THR A 151 -12.94 -18.25 8.49
C THR A 151 -14.30 -17.55 8.65
N ILE A 152 -15.33 -18.07 7.97
CA ILE A 152 -16.69 -17.50 8.01
C ILE A 152 -17.25 -17.50 9.43
N ALA A 153 -17.08 -18.59 10.18
CA ALA A 153 -17.57 -18.70 11.55
C ALA A 153 -16.88 -17.72 12.50
N LEU A 154 -15.55 -17.59 12.42
CA LEU A 154 -14.78 -16.65 13.24
C LEU A 154 -15.13 -15.20 12.92
N THR A 155 -15.25 -14.86 11.64
CA THR A 155 -15.69 -13.52 11.21
C THR A 155 -17.09 -13.22 11.74
N ALA A 156 -18.06 -14.11 11.52
CA ALA A 156 -19.43 -13.91 11.99
C ALA A 156 -19.49 -13.77 13.52
N LEU A 157 -18.76 -14.62 14.25
CA LEU A 157 -18.70 -14.56 15.71
C LEU A 157 -18.18 -13.22 16.20
N VAL A 158 -17.03 -12.76 15.68
CA VAL A 158 -16.41 -11.51 16.15
C VAL A 158 -17.22 -10.29 15.73
N THR A 159 -17.80 -10.30 14.52
CA THR A 159 -18.68 -9.22 14.03
C THR A 159 -19.93 -9.10 14.88
N ILE A 160 -20.59 -10.22 15.19
CA ILE A 160 -21.79 -10.22 16.04
C ILE A 160 -21.44 -9.77 17.45
N ALA A 161 -20.36 -10.32 18.04
CA ALA A 161 -19.92 -9.93 19.38
C ALA A 161 -19.58 -8.44 19.46
N PHE A 162 -18.85 -7.92 18.48
CA PHE A 162 -18.47 -6.50 18.40
C PHE A 162 -19.69 -5.61 18.18
N GLY A 163 -20.61 -6.00 17.30
CA GLY A 163 -21.87 -5.29 17.06
C GLY A 163 -22.78 -5.25 18.29
N VAL A 164 -22.91 -6.38 19.01
CA VAL A 164 -23.68 -6.45 20.26
C VAL A 164 -23.02 -5.60 21.36
N TYR A 165 -21.70 -5.63 21.50
CA TYR A 165 -21.02 -4.81 22.50
C TYR A 165 -21.14 -3.31 22.20
N THR A 166 -20.87 -2.92 20.96
CA THR A 166 -20.87 -1.51 20.54
C THR A 166 -22.27 -0.93 20.33
N GLN A 167 -23.27 -1.77 20.07
CA GLN A 167 -24.62 -1.35 19.65
C GLN A 167 -24.57 -0.41 18.43
N SER A 168 -23.58 -0.60 17.55
CA SER A 168 -23.34 0.25 16.39
C SER A 168 -22.91 -0.58 15.18
N ILE A 169 -23.47 -0.26 14.02
CA ILE A 169 -22.98 -0.81 12.74
C ILE A 169 -21.62 -0.19 12.38
N GLY A 170 -21.29 0.97 12.93
CA GLY A 170 -20.13 1.77 12.57
C GLY A 170 -20.58 3.08 11.97
N ARG A 171 -19.72 4.08 12.07
CA ARG A 171 -20.03 5.40 11.56
C ARG A 171 -20.10 5.36 10.02
N PRO A 172 -21.14 5.93 9.36
CA PRO A 172 -21.32 5.78 7.92
C PRO A 172 -20.12 6.26 7.09
N ILE A 173 -19.53 7.40 7.46
CA ILE A 173 -18.31 7.88 6.78
C ILE A 173 -17.17 6.88 6.97
N MET A 174 -16.93 6.36 8.18
CA MET A 174 -15.90 5.36 8.43
C MET A 174 -16.07 4.10 7.57
N CYS A 175 -17.30 3.60 7.46
CA CYS A 175 -17.61 2.45 6.61
C CYS A 175 -17.27 2.72 5.14
N PHE A 176 -17.60 3.91 4.66
CA PHE A 176 -17.28 4.33 3.29
C PHE A 176 -15.76 4.45 3.08
N LEU A 177 -15.02 5.02 4.05
CA LEU A 177 -13.57 5.13 3.98
C LEU A 177 -12.88 3.76 3.99
N ILE A 178 -13.38 2.80 4.76
CA ILE A 178 -12.88 1.41 4.76
C ILE A 178 -13.01 0.77 3.37
N ILE A 179 -14.13 0.98 2.67
CA ILE A 179 -14.35 0.46 1.32
C ILE A 179 -13.36 1.06 0.32
N ILE A 180 -13.06 2.37 0.43
CA ILE A 180 -12.08 3.04 -0.42
C ILE A 180 -10.65 2.61 -0.09
N MET A 181 -10.35 2.35 1.18
CA MET A 181 -8.99 2.05 1.63
C MET A 181 -8.40 0.80 0.98
N MET A 182 -9.23 -0.21 0.70
CA MET A 182 -8.76 -1.45 0.05
C MET A 182 -8.22 -1.20 -1.37
N PRO A 183 -9.00 -0.66 -2.34
CA PRO A 183 -8.48 -0.33 -3.67
C PRO A 183 -7.41 0.76 -3.62
N LEU A 184 -7.44 1.66 -2.64
CA LEU A 184 -6.39 2.65 -2.40
C LEU A 184 -5.05 1.98 -2.12
N ALA A 185 -5.02 1.07 -1.14
CA ALA A 185 -3.81 0.36 -0.75
C ALA A 185 -3.26 -0.49 -1.91
N VAL A 186 -4.15 -1.14 -2.68
CA VAL A 186 -3.76 -1.89 -3.88
C VAL A 186 -3.20 -0.97 -4.96
N THR A 187 -3.81 0.21 -5.17
CA THR A 187 -3.30 1.20 -6.11
C THR A 187 -1.92 1.67 -5.69
N GLU A 188 -1.70 2.05 -4.43
CA GLU A 188 -0.43 2.65 -4.01
C GLU A 188 0.69 1.61 -3.83
N ILE A 189 0.44 0.54 -3.07
CA ILE A 189 1.45 -0.45 -2.67
C ILE A 189 1.45 -1.65 -3.61
N GLY A 190 0.26 -2.12 -4.01
CA GLY A 190 0.13 -3.26 -4.91
C GLY A 190 0.89 -3.00 -6.21
N THR A 191 0.64 -1.87 -6.87
CA THR A 191 1.31 -1.51 -8.13
C THR A 191 2.82 -1.31 -7.99
N ASP A 192 3.31 -0.76 -6.87
CA ASP A 192 4.75 -0.53 -6.64
C ASP A 192 5.55 -1.83 -6.71
N GLY A 193 4.99 -2.93 -6.17
CA GLY A 193 5.61 -4.25 -6.22
C GLY A 193 5.87 -4.76 -7.63
N TRP A 194 5.11 -4.29 -8.63
CA TRP A 194 5.20 -4.76 -10.02
C TRP A 194 5.98 -3.81 -10.93
N ILE A 195 6.03 -2.50 -10.62
CA ILE A 195 6.76 -1.51 -11.44
C ILE A 195 8.25 -1.85 -11.56
N THR A 196 8.88 -2.40 -10.52
CA THR A 196 10.30 -2.75 -10.59
C THR A 196 10.54 -3.88 -11.61
N GLY A 197 9.68 -4.90 -11.65
CA GLY A 197 9.77 -6.00 -12.61
C GLY A 197 9.62 -5.54 -14.06
N LEU A 198 8.69 -4.61 -14.31
CA LEU A 198 8.49 -3.97 -15.62
C LEU A 198 9.73 -3.21 -16.11
N MET A 199 10.49 -2.65 -15.17
CA MET A 199 11.66 -1.81 -15.47
C MET A 199 12.95 -2.59 -15.60
N GLU A 200 12.95 -3.89 -15.32
CA GLU A 200 14.18 -4.69 -15.37
C GLU A 200 14.81 -4.71 -16.76
N GLU A 201 14.06 -5.09 -17.80
CA GLU A 201 14.61 -5.18 -19.15
C GLU A 201 15.04 -3.81 -19.71
N PRO A 202 14.21 -2.76 -19.65
CA PRO A 202 14.60 -1.44 -20.15
C PRO A 202 15.84 -0.88 -19.45
N MET A 203 15.98 -1.11 -18.14
CA MET A 203 17.12 -0.61 -17.36
C MET A 203 18.37 -1.45 -17.59
N LYS A 204 18.25 -2.78 -17.71
CA LYS A 204 19.36 -3.67 -18.11
C LYS A 204 19.91 -3.30 -19.48
N ALA A 205 19.03 -3.01 -20.46
CA ALA A 205 19.42 -2.56 -21.79
C ALA A 205 20.20 -1.22 -21.77
N ALA A 206 19.96 -0.38 -20.77
CA ALA A 206 20.69 0.86 -20.54
C ALA A 206 21.89 0.73 -19.60
N ASN A 207 22.24 -0.49 -19.18
CA ASN A 207 23.30 -0.78 -18.19
C ASN A 207 23.10 -0.05 -16.85
N LEU A 208 21.84 0.12 -16.43
CA LEU A 208 21.44 0.75 -15.17
C LEU A 208 20.74 -0.25 -14.25
N ASN A 209 20.83 -0.03 -12.94
CA ASN A 209 20.08 -0.83 -11.96
C ASN A 209 18.59 -0.46 -11.99
N ALA A 210 17.69 -1.45 -12.11
CA ALA A 210 16.25 -1.24 -12.16
C ALA A 210 15.68 -0.54 -10.91
N GLY A 211 16.34 -0.68 -9.76
CA GLY A 211 15.98 -0.02 -8.51
C GLY A 211 16.01 1.51 -8.58
N TRP A 212 16.70 2.11 -9.56
CA TRP A 212 16.67 3.57 -9.75
C TRP A 212 15.28 4.11 -10.06
N VAL A 213 14.39 3.31 -10.66
CA VAL A 213 13.02 3.75 -10.92
C VAL A 213 12.25 3.89 -9.62
N LEU A 214 12.40 2.95 -8.69
CA LEU A 214 11.81 3.03 -7.36
C LEU A 214 12.37 4.22 -6.57
N VAL A 215 13.68 4.45 -6.63
CA VAL A 215 14.32 5.62 -6.01
C VAL A 215 13.76 6.91 -6.59
N TYR A 216 13.60 6.98 -7.92
CA TYR A 216 13.06 8.15 -8.62
C TYR A 216 11.62 8.48 -8.22
N THR A 217 10.70 7.50 -8.30
CA THR A 217 9.29 7.72 -7.94
C THR A 217 9.14 8.01 -6.45
N SER A 218 9.94 7.36 -5.59
CA SER A 218 9.97 7.64 -4.16
C SER A 218 10.50 9.04 -3.85
N ALA A 219 11.51 9.53 -4.56
CA ALA A 219 12.02 10.89 -4.38
C ALA A 219 10.95 11.95 -4.68
N ILE A 220 10.16 11.75 -5.75
CA ILE A 220 9.01 12.60 -6.06
C ILE A 220 8.00 12.58 -4.91
N MET A 221 7.59 11.39 -4.45
CA MET A 221 6.63 11.25 -3.35
C MET A 221 7.13 11.93 -2.07
N MET A 222 8.41 11.74 -1.73
CA MET A 222 9.03 12.34 -0.55
C MET A 222 8.93 13.86 -0.60
N VAL A 223 9.38 14.48 -1.71
CA VAL A 223 9.35 15.93 -1.89
C VAL A 223 7.91 16.45 -1.79
N LEU A 224 6.99 15.87 -2.54
CA LEU A 224 5.59 16.30 -2.56
C LEU A 224 4.91 16.18 -1.19
N ARG A 225 5.22 15.14 -0.41
CA ARG A 225 4.68 14.94 0.95
C ARG A 225 5.22 15.97 1.95
N PHE A 226 6.50 16.36 1.85
CA PHE A 226 7.03 17.47 2.66
C PHE A 226 6.35 18.80 2.34
N PHE A 227 5.95 19.03 1.08
CA PHE A 227 5.20 20.21 0.65
C PHE A 227 3.68 20.02 0.68
N ALA A 228 3.16 19.03 1.42
CA ALA A 228 1.72 18.75 1.45
C ALA A 228 0.89 19.89 2.06
N GLY A 229 1.46 20.73 2.94
CA GLY A 229 0.73 21.84 3.58
C GLY A 229 0.07 22.81 2.58
N PRO A 230 0.84 23.50 1.73
CA PRO A 230 0.29 24.37 0.69
C PRO A 230 -0.67 23.66 -0.27
N ILE A 231 -0.39 22.40 -0.60
CA ILE A 231 -1.19 21.61 -1.55
C ILE A 231 -2.58 21.29 -0.96
N VAL A 232 -2.62 20.76 0.26
CA VAL A 232 -3.85 20.43 0.98
C VAL A 232 -4.68 21.68 1.26
N HIS A 233 -4.03 22.80 1.59
CA HIS A 233 -4.69 24.08 1.83
C HIS A 233 -5.45 24.59 0.60
N ASN A 234 -4.85 24.47 -0.60
CA ASN A 234 -5.47 24.93 -1.85
C ASN A 234 -6.53 23.99 -2.40
N LEU A 235 -6.40 22.67 -2.20
CA LEU A 235 -7.27 21.67 -2.84
C LEU A 235 -8.30 21.04 -1.89
N SER A 236 -8.19 21.25 -0.58
CA SER A 236 -8.82 20.43 0.48
C SER A 236 -8.36 18.96 0.46
N PRO A 237 -8.51 18.19 1.56
CA PRO A 237 -8.16 16.77 1.58
C PRO A 237 -8.91 15.95 0.51
N ILE A 238 -10.21 16.19 0.33
CA ILE A 238 -11.01 15.43 -0.64
C ILE A 238 -10.67 15.84 -2.07
N GLY A 239 -10.50 17.13 -2.35
CA GLY A 239 -10.09 17.58 -3.69
C GLY A 239 -8.68 17.09 -4.06
N LEU A 240 -7.77 17.00 -3.09
CA LEU A 240 -6.46 16.37 -3.28
C LEU A 240 -6.59 14.89 -3.67
N LEU A 241 -7.46 14.12 -3.01
CA LEU A 241 -7.73 12.72 -3.34
C LEU A 241 -8.35 12.55 -4.74
N VAL A 242 -9.25 13.45 -5.15
CA VAL A 242 -9.80 13.48 -6.53
C VAL A 242 -8.70 13.72 -7.56
N GLY A 243 -7.87 14.75 -7.37
CA GLY A 243 -6.77 15.06 -8.29
C GLY A 243 -5.74 13.93 -8.36
N SER A 244 -5.43 13.34 -7.20
CA SER A 244 -4.56 12.16 -7.07
C SER A 244 -5.09 10.96 -7.87
N ALA A 245 -6.39 10.68 -7.79
CA ALA A 245 -7.03 9.60 -8.54
C ALA A 245 -7.00 9.83 -10.05
N VAL A 246 -7.27 11.04 -10.53
CA VAL A 246 -7.15 11.38 -11.97
C VAL A 246 -5.73 11.15 -12.47
N LEU A 247 -4.73 11.68 -11.76
CA LEU A 247 -3.32 11.52 -12.14
C LEU A 247 -2.86 10.06 -12.07
N ALA A 248 -3.33 9.29 -11.08
CA ALA A 248 -3.02 7.87 -10.98
C ALA A 248 -3.60 7.06 -12.16
N ILE A 249 -4.84 7.34 -12.57
CA ILE A 249 -5.47 6.70 -13.75
C ILE A 249 -4.65 7.01 -15.01
N ILE A 250 -4.36 8.29 -15.26
CA ILE A 250 -3.59 8.71 -16.43
C ILE A 250 -2.19 8.08 -16.38
N GLY A 251 -1.53 8.09 -15.23
CA GLY A 251 -0.20 7.51 -15.03
C GLY A 251 -0.16 6.01 -15.28
N LEU A 252 -1.12 5.24 -14.75
CA LEU A 252 -1.21 3.79 -14.98
C LEU A 252 -1.48 3.45 -16.44
N LEU A 253 -2.42 4.14 -17.08
CA LEU A 253 -2.71 3.95 -18.50
C LEU A 253 -1.49 4.35 -19.36
N ALA A 254 -0.83 5.47 -19.06
CA ALA A 254 0.39 5.85 -19.75
C ALA A 254 1.49 4.79 -19.59
N LEU A 255 1.74 4.32 -18.35
CA LEU A 255 2.71 3.26 -18.07
C LEU A 255 2.41 1.97 -18.84
N SER A 256 1.14 1.57 -18.91
CA SER A 256 0.70 0.37 -19.64
C SER A 256 1.05 0.42 -21.14
N MET A 257 1.18 1.62 -21.71
CA MET A 257 1.52 1.82 -23.12
C MET A 257 3.03 1.91 -23.38
N THR A 258 3.87 1.83 -22.34
CA THR A 258 5.31 2.04 -22.45
C THR A 258 6.13 0.79 -22.76
N GLY A 259 5.50 -0.35 -23.04
CA GLY A 259 6.16 -1.65 -23.22
C GLY A 259 7.31 -1.70 -24.21
N SER A 260 7.26 -0.89 -25.27
CA SER A 260 8.33 -0.79 -26.27
C SER A 260 8.93 0.62 -26.36
N SER A 261 8.69 1.45 -25.34
CA SER A 261 9.12 2.84 -25.33
C SER A 261 10.53 3.00 -24.75
N GLY A 262 11.21 4.09 -25.12
CA GLY A 262 12.48 4.47 -24.51
C GLY A 262 12.34 4.96 -23.07
N LEU A 263 13.45 4.96 -22.32
CA LEU A 263 13.48 5.32 -20.89
C LEU A 263 12.79 6.66 -20.58
N VAL A 264 13.00 7.69 -21.41
CA VAL A 264 12.40 9.02 -21.20
C VAL A 264 10.87 8.95 -21.07
N VAL A 265 10.21 8.20 -21.95
CA VAL A 265 8.75 8.06 -21.95
C VAL A 265 8.29 7.28 -20.72
N ILE A 266 9.03 6.25 -20.33
CA ILE A 266 8.70 5.45 -19.15
C ILE A 266 8.80 6.28 -17.87
N PHE A 267 9.88 7.05 -17.71
CA PHE A 267 10.05 7.93 -16.55
C PHE A 267 9.01 9.06 -16.53
N ALA A 268 8.60 9.59 -17.68
CA ALA A 268 7.51 10.57 -17.76
C ALA A 268 6.17 9.96 -17.29
N ALA A 269 5.84 8.75 -17.74
CA ALA A 269 4.65 8.03 -17.28
C ALA A 269 4.71 7.68 -15.79
N ALA A 270 5.87 7.23 -15.30
CA ALA A 270 6.13 6.94 -13.89
C ALA A 270 6.03 8.21 -13.01
N THR A 271 6.37 9.38 -13.56
CA THR A 271 6.20 10.67 -12.88
C THR A 271 4.72 10.96 -12.64
N LEU A 272 3.89 10.86 -13.68
CA LEU A 272 2.44 11.09 -13.55
C LEU A 272 1.82 10.16 -12.51
N TYR A 273 2.19 8.88 -12.55
CA TYR A 273 1.74 7.90 -11.57
C TYR A 273 2.27 8.21 -10.15
N GLY A 274 3.54 8.58 -10.01
CA GLY A 274 4.15 8.98 -8.75
C GLY A 274 3.43 10.17 -8.12
N PHE A 275 3.11 11.22 -8.89
CA PHE A 275 2.30 12.35 -8.45
C PHE A 275 0.91 11.89 -7.99
N GLY A 276 0.26 11.05 -8.79
CA GLY A 276 -1.09 10.55 -8.49
C GLY A 276 -1.17 9.76 -7.19
N LYS A 277 -0.24 8.83 -6.96
CA LYS A 277 -0.30 7.96 -5.76
C LYS A 277 0.18 8.65 -4.47
N THR A 278 0.92 9.76 -4.59
CA THR A 278 1.64 10.40 -3.48
C THR A 278 0.77 10.65 -2.26
N PHE A 279 -0.46 11.12 -2.45
CA PHE A 279 -1.27 11.66 -1.36
C PHE A 279 -2.35 10.70 -0.85
N PHE A 280 -2.51 9.53 -1.46
CA PHE A 280 -3.60 8.60 -1.13
C PHE A 280 -3.59 8.18 0.33
N TRP A 281 -2.60 7.39 0.75
CA TRP A 281 -2.54 6.86 2.11
C TRP A 281 -2.60 7.92 3.21
N PRO A 282 -1.67 8.89 3.27
CA PRO A 282 -1.67 9.88 4.36
C PRO A 282 -2.91 10.77 4.38
N THR A 283 -3.44 11.16 3.22
CA THR A 283 -4.65 12.00 3.18
C THR A 283 -5.87 11.19 3.59
N MET A 284 -5.92 9.89 3.28
CA MET A 284 -6.98 9.02 3.75
C MET A 284 -6.96 8.87 5.29
N LEU A 285 -5.77 8.74 5.88
CA LEU A 285 -5.61 8.76 7.34
C LEU A 285 -5.99 10.12 7.92
N GLY A 286 -5.60 11.22 7.28
CA GLY A 286 -5.99 12.58 7.65
C GLY A 286 -7.50 12.77 7.71
N VAL A 287 -8.20 12.41 6.63
CA VAL A 287 -9.66 12.45 6.56
C VAL A 287 -10.28 11.55 7.63
N THR A 288 -9.72 10.37 7.88
CA THR A 288 -10.23 9.48 8.95
C THR A 288 -10.05 10.12 10.33
N ALA A 289 -8.90 10.73 10.62
CA ALA A 289 -8.60 11.38 11.89
C ALA A 289 -9.48 12.61 12.15
N GLU A 290 -9.81 13.34 11.08
CA GLU A 290 -10.61 14.57 11.12
C GLU A 290 -12.11 14.26 11.14
N GLN A 291 -12.56 13.21 10.47
CA GLN A 291 -13.99 12.87 10.37
C GLN A 291 -14.44 11.83 11.40
N CYS A 292 -13.53 11.09 12.05
CA CYS A 292 -13.85 10.10 13.08
C CYS A 292 -13.01 10.30 14.36
N PRO A 293 -12.95 11.52 14.95
CA PRO A 293 -12.02 11.81 16.04
C PRO A 293 -12.34 11.02 17.32
N LYS A 294 -13.61 10.66 17.57
CA LYS A 294 -14.01 9.79 18.70
C LYS A 294 -13.39 8.39 18.60
N GLY A 295 -13.14 7.92 17.37
CA GLY A 295 -12.50 6.64 17.10
C GLY A 295 -11.01 6.64 17.44
N GLY A 296 -10.39 7.82 17.51
CA GLY A 296 -9.00 8.02 17.94
C GLY A 296 -8.03 7.05 17.27
N ALA A 297 -7.20 6.40 18.09
CA ALA A 297 -6.20 5.45 17.61
C ALA A 297 -6.81 4.23 16.92
N LEU A 298 -7.98 3.75 17.36
CA LEU A 298 -8.60 2.55 16.80
C LEU A 298 -8.93 2.72 15.33
N THR A 299 -9.66 3.78 14.96
CA THR A 299 -10.11 3.97 13.58
C THR A 299 -8.94 4.20 12.64
N LEU A 300 -7.93 4.96 13.07
CA LEU A 300 -6.70 5.18 12.31
C LEU A 300 -5.90 3.89 12.09
N ASN A 301 -5.70 3.11 13.15
CA ASN A 301 -4.93 1.89 13.05
C ASN A 301 -5.69 0.80 12.29
N ALA A 302 -7.02 0.73 12.46
CA ALA A 302 -7.85 -0.23 11.77
C ALA A 302 -7.92 0.04 10.27
N ILE A 303 -8.11 1.30 9.83
CA ILE A 303 -8.14 1.60 8.39
C ILE A 303 -6.77 1.34 7.74
N SER A 304 -5.66 1.74 8.40
CA SER A 304 -4.30 1.45 7.94
C SER A 304 -4.06 -0.07 7.83
N GLY A 305 -4.43 -0.83 8.87
CA GLY A 305 -4.31 -2.28 8.90
C GLY A 305 -5.15 -2.98 7.84
N ILE A 306 -6.41 -2.55 7.63
CA ILE A 306 -7.28 -3.04 6.55
C ILE A 306 -6.63 -2.81 5.19
N GLY A 307 -6.07 -1.62 4.95
CA GLY A 307 -5.33 -1.34 3.72
C GLY A 307 -4.18 -2.32 3.50
N MET A 308 -3.31 -2.49 4.51
CA MET A 308 -2.14 -3.38 4.41
C MET A 308 -2.53 -4.84 4.15
N ILE A 309 -3.49 -5.38 4.89
CA ILE A 309 -3.90 -6.77 4.72
C ILE A 309 -4.67 -6.98 3.41
N ALA A 310 -5.44 -5.99 2.95
CA ALA A 310 -6.11 -6.07 1.66
C ALA A 310 -5.14 -6.15 0.49
N VAL A 311 -3.96 -5.52 0.57
CA VAL A 311 -2.92 -5.68 -0.47
C VAL A 311 -2.45 -7.14 -0.56
N GLY A 312 -2.20 -7.79 0.58
CA GLY A 312 -1.73 -9.17 0.63
C GLY A 312 -2.80 -10.20 0.23
N VAL A 313 -3.99 -10.08 0.83
CA VAL A 313 -5.08 -11.06 0.66
C VAL A 313 -5.84 -10.85 -0.65
N LEU A 314 -6.04 -9.60 -1.06
CA LEU A 314 -6.85 -9.26 -2.23
C LEU A 314 -6.00 -8.75 -3.41
N GLY A 315 -5.11 -7.79 -3.15
CA GLY A 315 -4.36 -7.06 -4.16
C GLY A 315 -3.44 -7.94 -4.99
N PHE A 316 -2.39 -8.51 -4.38
CA PHE A 316 -1.39 -9.30 -5.10
C PHE A 316 -1.98 -10.52 -5.82
N PRO A 317 -2.88 -11.32 -5.22
CA PRO A 317 -3.51 -12.44 -5.93
C PRO A 317 -4.37 -11.99 -7.11
N PHE A 318 -5.06 -10.84 -7.00
CA PHE A 318 -5.85 -10.29 -8.10
C PHE A 318 -4.97 -9.79 -9.25
N ILE A 319 -3.94 -8.99 -8.94
CA ILE A 319 -3.00 -8.48 -9.96
C ILE A 319 -2.30 -9.65 -10.66
N GLY A 320 -1.86 -10.67 -9.91
CA GLY A 320 -1.27 -11.88 -10.47
C GLY A 320 -2.22 -12.61 -11.42
N ALA A 321 -3.50 -12.77 -11.05
CA ALA A 321 -4.50 -13.38 -11.93
C ALA A 321 -4.76 -12.54 -13.21
N LEU A 322 -4.76 -11.20 -13.11
CA LEU A 322 -4.89 -10.33 -14.28
C LEU A 322 -3.72 -10.50 -15.27
N GLN A 323 -2.50 -10.52 -14.76
CA GLN A 323 -1.30 -10.73 -15.56
C GLN A 323 -1.31 -12.10 -16.24
N GLU A 324 -1.59 -13.16 -15.48
CA GLU A 324 -1.57 -14.53 -15.97
C GLU A 324 -2.65 -14.77 -17.02
N ASN A 325 -3.85 -14.20 -16.84
CA ASN A 325 -4.92 -14.31 -17.84
C ASN A 325 -4.53 -13.74 -19.21
N THR A 326 -3.75 -12.67 -19.24
CA THR A 326 -3.26 -12.09 -20.50
C THR A 326 -2.06 -12.86 -21.02
N ALA A 327 -1.11 -13.21 -20.16
CA ALA A 327 0.08 -13.98 -20.55
C ALA A 327 -0.30 -15.35 -21.12
N GLN A 328 -1.24 -16.08 -20.52
CA GLN A 328 -1.69 -17.37 -21.03
C GLN A 328 -2.45 -17.26 -22.35
N ALA A 329 -3.21 -16.18 -22.57
CA ALA A 329 -3.90 -15.93 -23.83
C ALA A 329 -2.90 -15.64 -24.96
N GLU A 330 -1.92 -14.77 -24.70
CA GLU A 330 -0.84 -14.43 -25.63
C GLU A 330 -0.01 -15.66 -25.99
N LEU A 331 0.40 -16.45 -24.99
CA LEU A 331 1.20 -17.65 -25.19
C LEU A 331 0.43 -18.73 -25.97
N SER A 332 -0.86 -18.92 -25.67
CA SER A 332 -1.70 -19.87 -26.39
C SER A 332 -1.93 -19.48 -27.84
N ALA A 333 -1.91 -18.18 -28.16
CA ALA A 333 -2.06 -17.68 -29.52
C ALA A 333 -0.74 -17.76 -30.32
N THR A 334 0.39 -17.42 -29.69
CA THR A 334 1.69 -17.29 -30.36
C THR A 334 2.53 -18.57 -30.36
N SER A 335 2.43 -19.38 -29.30
CA SER A 335 3.17 -20.64 -29.16
C SER A 335 2.34 -21.72 -28.44
N PRO A 336 1.37 -22.35 -29.14
CA PRO A 336 0.48 -23.35 -28.55
C PRO A 336 1.22 -24.55 -27.94
N GLU A 337 2.35 -24.96 -28.53
CA GLU A 337 3.12 -26.10 -28.02
C GLU A 337 3.82 -25.77 -26.70
N THR A 338 4.41 -24.57 -26.58
CA THR A 338 4.96 -24.07 -25.31
C THR A 338 3.86 -23.95 -24.27
N ALA A 339 2.70 -23.42 -24.65
CA ALA A 339 1.54 -23.25 -23.76
C ALA A 339 1.09 -24.58 -23.12
N LYS A 340 1.01 -25.67 -23.90
CA LYS A 340 0.65 -27.00 -23.37
C LYS A 340 1.62 -27.50 -22.29
N VAL A 341 2.90 -27.16 -22.42
CA VAL A 341 3.92 -27.59 -21.46
C VAL A 341 3.82 -26.76 -20.19
N VAL A 342 3.82 -25.43 -20.30
CA VAL A 342 4.04 -24.54 -19.15
C VAL A 342 2.78 -24.14 -18.39
N LEU A 343 1.60 -24.18 -19.01
CA LEU A 343 0.38 -23.72 -18.37
C LEU A 343 -0.11 -24.73 -17.32
N VAL A 344 -0.46 -24.20 -16.15
CA VAL A 344 -1.03 -24.95 -15.03
C VAL A 344 -2.30 -24.26 -14.52
N GLU A 345 -3.27 -25.03 -14.08
CA GLU A 345 -4.46 -24.48 -13.44
C GLU A 345 -4.14 -24.02 -12.02
N LYS A 346 -4.55 -22.80 -11.70
CA LYS A 346 -4.51 -22.19 -10.37
C LYS A 346 -5.90 -21.66 -10.03
N SER A 347 -6.12 -21.32 -8.77
CA SER A 347 -7.36 -20.71 -8.31
C SER A 347 -7.04 -19.43 -7.54
N SER A 348 -7.78 -18.36 -7.80
CA SER A 348 -7.73 -17.10 -7.06
C SER A 348 -9.15 -16.69 -6.74
N PHE A 349 -9.44 -16.39 -5.47
CA PHE A 349 -10.79 -16.08 -4.98
C PHE A 349 -11.86 -17.15 -5.31
N GLY A 350 -11.45 -18.41 -5.45
CA GLY A 350 -12.33 -19.51 -5.85
C GLY A 350 -12.60 -19.59 -7.35
N PHE A 351 -12.02 -18.72 -8.16
CA PHE A 351 -12.11 -18.75 -9.62
C PHE A 351 -10.88 -19.42 -10.24
N PRO A 352 -11.06 -20.46 -11.06
CA PRO A 352 -9.94 -21.10 -11.75
C PRO A 352 -9.39 -20.19 -12.84
N TYR A 353 -8.07 -20.17 -12.99
CA TYR A 353 -7.35 -19.50 -14.07
C TYR A 353 -6.12 -20.32 -14.46
N LYS A 354 -5.58 -20.09 -15.65
CA LYS A 354 -4.33 -20.74 -16.08
C LYS A 354 -3.17 -19.78 -15.87
N ALA A 355 -2.06 -20.31 -15.38
CA ALA A 355 -0.85 -19.56 -15.09
C ALA A 355 0.37 -20.24 -15.71
N ILE A 356 1.39 -19.45 -16.04
CA ILE A 356 2.69 -19.97 -16.49
C ILE A 356 3.45 -20.52 -15.27
N SER A 357 3.81 -21.80 -15.31
CA SER A 357 4.63 -22.41 -14.25
C SER A 357 6.10 -22.01 -14.41
N PRO A 358 6.73 -21.38 -13.39
CA PRO A 358 8.16 -21.08 -13.42
C PRO A 358 9.01 -22.34 -13.60
N GLU A 359 8.71 -23.41 -12.85
CA GLU A 359 9.44 -24.69 -12.92
C GLU A 359 9.39 -25.31 -14.32
N LYS A 360 8.20 -25.32 -14.95
CA LYS A 360 8.07 -25.86 -16.31
C LYS A 360 8.68 -24.93 -17.36
N SER A 361 8.72 -23.63 -17.11
CA SER A 361 9.37 -22.67 -18.02
C SER A 361 10.88 -22.92 -18.14
N GLU A 362 11.53 -23.41 -17.08
CA GLU A 362 12.95 -23.79 -17.13
C GLU A 362 13.23 -24.99 -18.05
N THR A 363 12.21 -25.81 -18.32
CA THR A 363 12.33 -26.96 -19.23
C THR A 363 12.32 -26.54 -20.71
N ILE A 364 11.91 -25.31 -21.01
CA ILE A 364 11.89 -24.78 -22.38
C ILE A 364 13.30 -24.35 -22.77
N THR A 365 13.93 -25.14 -23.63
CA THR A 365 15.32 -24.91 -24.04
C THR A 365 15.46 -24.14 -25.34
N ASP A 366 14.45 -24.19 -26.22
CA ASP A 366 14.48 -23.56 -27.53
C ASP A 366 14.27 -22.04 -27.48
N ASP A 367 14.97 -21.32 -28.35
CA ASP A 367 14.97 -19.86 -28.36
C ASP A 367 13.59 -19.27 -28.71
N ALA A 368 12.82 -19.96 -29.54
CA ALA A 368 11.47 -19.53 -29.93
C ALA A 368 10.50 -19.59 -28.74
N GLY A 369 10.50 -20.70 -27.98
CA GLY A 369 9.71 -20.85 -26.77
C GLY A 369 10.10 -19.87 -25.68
N LYS A 370 11.41 -19.65 -25.46
CA LYS A 370 11.91 -18.62 -24.53
C LYS A 370 11.46 -17.21 -24.92
N ALA A 371 11.54 -16.86 -26.20
CA ALA A 371 11.08 -15.56 -26.70
C ALA A 371 9.56 -15.41 -26.55
N ALA A 372 8.79 -16.46 -26.81
CA ALA A 372 7.34 -16.45 -26.63
C ALA A 372 6.95 -16.28 -25.15
N LEU A 373 7.65 -16.94 -24.23
CA LEU A 373 7.45 -16.77 -22.78
C LEU A 373 7.76 -15.34 -22.33
N ALA A 374 8.88 -14.76 -22.78
CA ALA A 374 9.24 -13.39 -22.47
C ALA A 374 8.18 -12.40 -23.00
N ALA A 375 7.74 -12.57 -24.25
CA ALA A 375 6.69 -11.75 -24.85
C ALA A 375 5.35 -11.87 -24.11
N ALA A 376 4.92 -13.08 -23.76
CA ALA A 376 3.69 -13.34 -23.01
C ALA A 376 3.73 -12.71 -21.61
N ASN A 377 4.83 -12.89 -20.88
CA ASN A 377 5.02 -12.27 -19.56
C ASN A 377 4.99 -10.75 -19.66
N LYS A 378 5.69 -10.17 -20.64
CA LYS A 378 5.69 -8.73 -20.88
C LYS A 378 4.30 -8.20 -21.19
N ALA A 379 3.56 -8.86 -22.11
CA ALA A 379 2.19 -8.49 -22.44
C ALA A 379 1.29 -8.53 -21.19
N GLY A 380 1.42 -9.59 -20.38
CA GLY A 380 0.68 -9.73 -19.13
C GLY A 380 0.95 -8.61 -18.13
N GLN A 381 2.23 -8.22 -17.95
CA GLN A 381 2.59 -7.16 -17.01
C GLN A 381 2.04 -5.79 -17.44
N PHE A 382 2.18 -5.42 -18.72
CA PHE A 382 1.70 -4.13 -19.22
C PHE A 382 0.18 -4.03 -19.29
N ASP A 383 -0.51 -5.10 -19.70
CA ASP A 383 -1.97 -5.12 -19.70
C ASP A 383 -2.55 -5.13 -18.27
N ALA A 384 -1.89 -5.81 -17.32
CA ALA A 384 -2.27 -5.76 -15.92
C ALA A 384 -2.21 -4.32 -15.37
N LEU A 385 -1.20 -3.51 -15.74
CA LEU A 385 -1.15 -2.09 -15.39
C LEU A 385 -2.37 -1.32 -15.89
N ALA A 386 -2.78 -1.55 -17.15
CA ALA A 386 -3.96 -0.90 -17.71
C ALA A 386 -5.22 -1.25 -16.92
N LYS A 387 -5.40 -2.54 -16.62
CA LYS A 387 -6.54 -3.05 -15.86
C LYS A 387 -6.54 -2.56 -14.40
N MET A 388 -5.36 -2.36 -13.81
CA MET A 388 -5.24 -1.79 -12.46
C MET A 388 -5.77 -0.36 -12.36
N ALA A 389 -5.87 0.40 -13.47
CA ALA A 389 -6.51 1.71 -13.47
C ALA A 389 -7.98 1.68 -13.02
N PHE A 390 -8.63 0.51 -13.00
CA PHE A 390 -9.94 0.31 -12.40
C PHE A 390 -9.98 0.71 -10.91
N PHE A 391 -8.93 0.43 -10.13
CA PHE A 391 -8.90 0.76 -8.70
C PHE A 391 -8.97 2.28 -8.44
N PRO A 392 -8.08 3.12 -8.99
CA PRO A 392 -8.20 4.56 -8.83
C PRO A 392 -9.43 5.14 -9.55
N THR A 393 -9.97 4.47 -10.58
CA THR A 393 -11.25 4.88 -11.18
C THR A 393 -12.42 4.71 -10.21
N PHE A 394 -12.50 3.56 -9.52
CA PHE A 394 -13.48 3.36 -8.45
C PHE A 394 -13.30 4.38 -7.33
N MET A 395 -12.05 4.60 -6.89
CA MET A 395 -11.74 5.61 -5.88
C MET A 395 -12.16 7.01 -6.33
N LEU A 396 -11.91 7.39 -7.59
CA LEU A 396 -12.31 8.68 -8.15
C LEU A 396 -13.82 8.91 -8.03
N ILE A 397 -14.63 7.90 -8.38
CA ILE A 397 -16.09 7.97 -8.25
C ILE A 397 -16.47 8.19 -6.77
N CYS A 398 -15.87 7.44 -5.86
CA CYS A 398 -16.12 7.59 -4.42
C CYS A 398 -15.70 8.98 -3.89
N TYR A 399 -14.54 9.50 -4.31
CA TYR A 399 -14.05 10.81 -3.90
C TYR A 399 -14.87 11.96 -4.47
N ILE A 400 -15.35 11.85 -5.71
CA ILE A 400 -16.32 12.81 -6.27
C ILE A 400 -17.61 12.79 -5.45
N GLY A 401 -18.09 11.60 -5.07
CA GLY A 401 -19.23 11.45 -4.16
C GLY A 401 -19.03 12.15 -2.82
N LEU A 402 -17.86 11.96 -2.18
CA LEU A 402 -17.50 12.67 -0.95
C LEU A 402 -17.39 14.17 -1.16
N PHE A 403 -16.80 14.60 -2.26
CA PHE A 403 -16.63 16.01 -2.58
C PHE A 403 -17.99 16.71 -2.69
N VAL A 404 -18.94 16.10 -3.41
CA VAL A 404 -20.32 16.60 -3.52
C VAL A 404 -21.02 16.58 -2.16
N TYR A 405 -20.86 15.50 -1.39
CA TYR A 405 -21.43 15.37 -0.04
C TYR A 405 -20.96 16.49 0.90
N PHE A 406 -19.64 16.74 1.00
CA PHE A 406 -19.12 17.81 1.85
C PHE A 406 -19.49 19.19 1.32
N LYS A 407 -19.47 19.40 0.00
CA LYS A 407 -19.94 20.66 -0.61
C LYS A 407 -21.40 20.96 -0.27
N SER A 408 -22.27 19.94 -0.23
CA SER A 408 -23.67 20.09 0.18
C SER A 408 -23.84 20.48 1.65
N LYS A 409 -22.82 20.28 2.49
CA LYS A 409 -22.79 20.62 3.92
C LYS A 409 -22.01 21.91 4.25
N GLY A 410 -21.68 22.71 3.23
CA GLY A 410 -20.93 23.96 3.41
C GLY A 410 -19.42 23.83 3.26
N GLY A 411 -18.92 22.67 2.83
CA GLY A 411 -17.51 22.39 2.60
C GLY A 411 -16.97 21.28 3.50
N TYR A 412 -15.72 20.91 3.27
CA TYR A 412 -15.00 19.97 4.12
C TYR A 412 -14.50 20.71 5.37
N SER A 413 -14.81 20.17 6.55
CA SER A 413 -14.30 20.67 7.83
C SER A 413 -14.02 19.51 8.78
N ALA A 414 -12.98 19.65 9.60
CA ALA A 414 -12.63 18.66 10.61
C ALA A 414 -13.63 18.70 11.78
N GLU A 415 -13.96 17.52 12.33
CA GLU A 415 -14.73 17.42 13.56
C GLU A 415 -13.82 17.62 14.78
N VAL A 416 -14.34 18.33 15.78
CA VAL A 416 -13.59 18.72 16.99
C VAL A 416 -14.29 18.15 18.22
N LEU A 417 -13.56 17.45 19.11
CA LEU A 417 -14.16 16.77 20.27
C LEU A 417 -14.39 17.67 21.49
N ALA A 418 -13.47 18.61 21.80
CA ALA A 418 -13.66 19.61 22.85
C ALA A 418 -12.57 20.70 22.79
N GLY A 419 -12.91 21.92 23.23
CA GLY A 419 -11.94 22.93 23.68
C GLY A 419 -11.48 23.99 22.66
N HIS A 420 -11.92 23.95 21.41
CA HIS A 420 -11.63 25.00 20.45
C HIS A 420 -12.92 25.31 19.70
N GLY A 421 -13.46 26.51 19.90
CA GLY A 421 -14.63 26.95 19.14
C GLY A 421 -14.36 26.74 17.65
N ALA A 422 -15.35 26.21 16.93
CA ALA A 422 -15.38 26.15 15.47
C ALA A 422 -15.49 27.55 14.82
N LYS A 423 -14.79 28.53 15.39
CA LYS A 423 -14.69 29.93 15.00
C LYS A 423 -13.25 30.41 15.17
N ASP A 424 -12.32 29.75 14.52
CA ASP A 424 -11.06 30.36 14.12
C ASP A 424 -10.89 30.02 12.64
N GLU A 425 -10.64 31.02 11.82
CA GLU A 425 -10.45 30.94 10.35
C GLU A 425 -9.32 29.98 9.91
N LYS A 426 -8.70 29.28 10.86
CA LYS A 426 -7.62 28.30 10.65
C LYS A 426 -8.10 26.91 10.23
N PHE A 427 -9.40 26.63 10.25
CA PHE A 427 -9.92 25.33 9.79
C PHE A 427 -10.08 25.22 8.27
N THR A 428 -9.89 26.30 7.53
CA THR A 428 -9.81 26.31 6.08
C THR A 428 -9.04 27.55 5.65
N GLY A 429 -7.95 27.40 4.89
CA GLY A 429 -7.75 28.37 3.82
C GLY A 429 -7.55 29.85 4.21
N GLY A 430 -6.63 30.26 5.10
CA GLY A 430 -6.44 31.71 5.30
C GLY A 430 -5.28 32.19 6.18
N VAL A 431 -4.30 32.83 5.52
CA VAL A 431 -3.31 33.86 5.92
C VAL A 431 -2.04 33.49 6.74
N GLU A 432 -0.95 34.10 6.25
CA GLU A 432 0.49 34.13 6.56
C GLU A 432 1.00 33.37 7.80
N GLY A 433 1.88 32.41 7.51
CA GLY A 433 2.72 31.78 8.52
C GLY A 433 3.81 32.74 9.02
N PRO A 434 4.28 32.58 10.27
CA PRO A 434 5.54 33.17 10.64
C PRO A 434 6.65 32.40 9.92
N VAL A 435 7.47 33.17 9.22
CA VAL A 435 8.80 32.79 8.75
C VAL A 435 9.59 32.28 9.96
N GLU A 436 10.05 31.04 9.91
CA GLU A 436 11.40 30.57 10.32
C GLU A 436 11.58 29.08 10.04
#